data_AF-A0A0F9GRY9-F1
#
_entry.id   AF-A0A0F9GRY9-F1
#
_cell.length_a   1.000
_cell.length_b   1.000
_cell.length_c   1.000
_cell.angle_alpha   90.00
_cell.angle_beta   90.00
_cell.angle_gamma   90.00
#
_symmetry.space_group_name_H-M   'P 1'
#
loop_
_entity.id
_entity.type
_entity.pdbx_description
1 polymer ?
#
loop_
_entity_poly.entity_id
_entity_poly.type
_entity_poly.pdbx_seq_one_letter_code
_entity_poly.pdbx_strand_id
1 'polypeptide(L)' 'MIKASIKVLGKTYTAEGKTIQEAIGNLKPGTAKGMSILTIKNGDKTQDRVLPHIMTQRLFSPSPTTRIVNIKQISMRFGI' A
#
# COMPACT_ATOMS: atom_id res chain seq x y z
N MET A 1 -16.43 0.46 0.72
CA MET A 1 -15.41 -0.60 0.80
C MET A 1 -14.19 -0.12 0.02
N ILE A 2 -13.01 -0.16 0.62
CA ILE A 2 -11.80 0.43 0.03
C ILE A 2 -10.95 -0.68 -0.58
N LYS A 3 -10.52 -0.49 -1.83
CA LYS A 3 -9.66 -1.41 -2.55
C LYS A 3 -8.28 -0.82 -2.72
N ALA A 4 -7.27 -1.50 -2.20
CA ALA A 4 -5.87 -1.17 -2.39
C ALA A 4 -5.28 -2.09 -3.45
N SER A 5 -4.51 -1.51 -4.38
CA SER A 5 -3.75 -2.26 -5.38
C SER A 5 -2.32 -1.77 -5.38
N ILE A 6 -1.35 -2.69 -5.37
CA ILE A 6 0.05 -2.34 -5.49
C ILE A 6 0.68 -3.03 -6.69
N LYS A 7 1.30 -2.23 -7.56
CA LYS A 7 2.11 -2.72 -8.68
C LYS A 7 3.57 -2.64 -8.30
N VAL A 8 4.25 -3.79 -8.23
CA VAL A 8 5.69 -3.88 -7.93
C VAL A 8 6.34 -4.89 -8.86
N LEU A 9 7.45 -4.51 -9.50
CA LEU A 9 8.19 -5.35 -10.45
C LEU A 9 7.30 -6.04 -11.50
N GLY A 10 6.33 -5.30 -12.05
CA GLY A 10 5.40 -5.80 -13.07
C GLY A 10 4.24 -6.66 -12.56
N LYS A 11 4.22 -7.02 -11.27
CA LYS A 11 3.11 -7.78 -10.66
C LYS A 11 2.16 -6.85 -9.91
N THR A 12 0.86 -7.11 -10.03
CA THR A 12 -0.19 -6.35 -9.32
C THR A 12 -0.81 -7.22 -8.24
N TYR A 13 -0.89 -6.68 -7.03
CA TYR A 13 -1.51 -7.32 -5.88
C TYR A 13 -2.66 -6.45 -5.42
N THR A 14 -3.82 -7.04 -5.15
CA THR A 14 -5.01 -6.32 -4.72
C THR A 14 -5.49 -6.84 -3.37
N ALA A 15 -5.96 -5.94 -2.53
CA ALA A 15 -6.57 -6.26 -1.25
C ALA A 15 -7.69 -5.28 -0.94
N GLU A 16 -8.62 -5.69 -0.07
CA GLU A 16 -9.77 -4.89 0.34
C GLU A 16 -9.77 -4.69 1.85
N GLY A 17 -10.41 -3.63 2.31
CA GLY A 17 -10.56 -3.30 3.72
C GLY A 17 -11.68 -2.30 3.98
N LYS A 18 -12.06 -2.15 5.25
CA LYS A 18 -13.02 -1.13 5.69
C LYS A 18 -12.36 0.25 5.75
N THR A 19 -11.06 0.29 6.04
CA THR A 19 -10.24 1.50 6.08
C THR A 19 -9.06 1.42 5.10
N ILE A 20 -8.47 2.57 4.76
CA ILE A 20 -7.26 2.63 3.92
C ILE A 20 -6.12 1.82 4.56
N GLN A 21 -5.92 1.95 5.88
CA GLN A 21 -4.87 1.24 6.61
C GLN A 21 -5.07 -0.28 6.54
N GLU A 22 -6.30 -0.74 6.70
CA GLU A 22 -6.64 -2.17 6.62
C GLU A 22 -6.46 -2.70 5.20
N ALA A 23 -6.93 -1.97 4.19
CA ALA A 23 -6.77 -2.36 2.79
C ALA A 23 -5.28 -2.49 2.40
N ILE A 24 -4.44 -1.52 2.82
CA ILE A 24 -2.98 -1.57 2.61
C ILE A 24 -2.35 -2.70 3.45
N GLY A 25 -2.79 -2.89 4.69
CA GLY A 25 -2.30 -3.94 5.58
C GLY A 25 -2.63 -5.36 5.09
N ASN A 26 -3.69 -5.51 4.31
CA ASN A 26 -4.08 -6.78 3.71
C ASN A 26 -3.29 -7.11 2.43
N LEU A 27 -2.50 -6.18 1.89
CA LEU A 27 -1.62 -6.45 0.74
C LEU A 27 -0.50 -7.43 1.13
N LYS A 28 -0.36 -8.50 0.34
CA LYS A 28 0.65 -9.55 0.53
C LYS A 28 1.51 -9.78 -0.73
N PRO A 29 2.29 -8.78 -1.19
CA PRO A 29 3.24 -8.97 -2.28
C PRO A 29 4.49 -9.77 -1.88
N GLY A 30 4.62 -10.16 -0.60
CA GLY A 30 5.83 -10.75 -0.04
C GLY A 30 6.93 -9.70 0.16
N THR A 31 8.19 -10.07 -0.08
CA THR A 31 9.32 -9.12 -0.01
C THR A 31 9.38 -8.28 -1.29
N ALA A 32 8.64 -7.18 -1.31
CA ALA A 32 8.64 -6.24 -2.42
C ALA A 32 9.89 -5.36 -2.39
N LYS A 33 10.75 -5.49 -3.42
CA LYS A 33 11.94 -4.66 -3.63
C LYS A 33 11.74 -3.81 -4.88
N GLY A 34 11.88 -2.49 -4.76
CA GLY A 34 11.83 -1.57 -5.89
C GLY A 34 10.79 -0.47 -5.73
N MET A 35 10.68 0.38 -6.74
CA MET A 35 9.57 1.33 -6.81
C MET A 35 8.27 0.57 -7.00
N SER A 36 7.21 1.07 -6.37
CA SER A 36 5.88 0.52 -6.53
C SER A 36 4.86 1.62 -6.76
N ILE A 37 3.74 1.28 -7.37
CA ILE A 37 2.60 2.17 -7.54
C ILE A 37 1.50 1.63 -6.64
N LEU A 38 1.10 2.42 -5.64
CA LEU A 38 -0.01 2.12 -4.75
C LEU A 38 -1.24 2.91 -5.20
N THR A 39 -2.26 2.18 -5.58
CA THR A 39 -3.56 2.68 -6.00
C THR A 39 -4.58 2.41 -4.91
N ILE A 40 -5.30 3.43 -4.48
CA ILE A 40 -6.41 3.31 -3.53
C ILE A 40 -7.68 3.73 -4.25
N LYS A 41 -8.67 2.83 -4.27
CA LYS A 41 -10.01 3.07 -4.82
C LYS A 41 -11.04 3.07 -3.69
N ASN A 42 -11.79 4.17 -3.57
CA ASN A 42 -12.89 4.35 -2.63
C ASN A 42 -14.12 4.86 -3.39
N GLY A 43 -15.04 3.95 -3.75
CA GLY A 43 -16.15 4.27 -4.65
C GLY A 43 -15.64 4.70 -6.03
N ASP A 44 -16.03 5.90 -6.45
CA ASP A 44 -15.61 6.51 -7.73
C ASP A 44 -14.24 7.20 -7.65
N LYS A 45 -13.74 7.46 -6.43
CA LYS A 45 -12.45 8.11 -6.25
C LYS A 45 -11.33 7.08 -6.36
N THR A 46 -10.37 7.35 -7.23
CA THR A 46 -9.13 6.58 -7.36
C THR A 46 -7.95 7.52 -7.19
N GLN A 47 -7.01 7.16 -6.32
CA GLN A 47 -5.79 7.92 -6.15
C GLN A 47 -4.59 6.99 -6.24
N ASP A 48 -3.63 7.39 -7.07
CA ASP A 48 -2.38 6.67 -7.28
C ASP A 48 -1.23 7.43 -6.62
N ARG A 49 -0.34 6.69 -5.97
CA ARG A 49 0.91 7.22 -5.41
C ARG A 49 2.06 6.30 -5.77
N VAL A 50 3.11 6.90 -6.33
CA VAL A 50 4.38 6.21 -6.52
C VAL A 50 5.10 6.16 -5.17
N LEU A 51 5.45 4.95 -4.74
CA LEU A 51 6.24 4.69 -3.55
C LEU A 51 7.70 4.45 -3.97
N PRO A 52 8.64 5.27 -3.49
CA PRO A 52 10.07 5.02 -3.63
C PRO A 52 10.47 3.65 -3.06
N HIS A 53 11.61 3.14 -3.50
CA HIS A 53 12.15 1.85 -3.07
C HIS A 53 12.11 1.65 -1.54
N ILE A 54 12.58 2.66 -0.79
CA ILE A 54 12.63 2.59 0.68
C ILE A 54 11.25 2.49 1.33
N MET A 55 10.23 3.13 0.76
CA MET A 55 8.86 3.09 1.30
C MET A 55 8.21 1.74 1.00
N THR A 56 8.40 1.23 -0.21
CA THR A 56 7.94 -0.11 -0.60
C THR A 56 8.56 -1.17 0.31
N GLN A 57 9.89 -1.14 0.51
CA GLN A 57 10.58 -2.08 1.36
C GLN A 57 10.08 -2.04 2.81
N ARG A 58 9.89 -0.84 3.37
CA ARG A 58 9.41 -0.67 4.75
C ARG A 58 7.94 -1.07 4.92
N LEU A 59 7.11 -0.85 3.90
CA LEU A 59 5.70 -1.24 3.91
C LEU A 59 5.51 -2.77 4.00
N PHE A 60 6.42 -3.53 3.39
CA PHE A 60 6.42 -4.99 3.40
C PHE A 60 7.57 -5.58 4.20
N SER A 61 8.09 -4.80 5.16
CA SER A 61 9.11 -5.27 6.09
C SER A 61 8.54 -6.37 7.01
N PRO A 62 9.34 -7.40 7.35
CA PRO A 62 8.94 -8.43 8.31
C PRO A 62 8.78 -7.87 9.73
N SER A 63 9.43 -6.74 10.06
CA SER A 63 9.25 -6.06 11.35
C SER A 63 7.85 -5.44 11.46
N PRO A 64 7.00 -5.88 12.42
CA PRO A 64 5.63 -5.38 12.58
C PRO A 64 5.58 -3.88 12.87
N THR A 65 6.47 -3.39 13.73
CA THR A 65 6.52 -1.97 14.11
C THR A 65 6.82 -1.07 12.92
N THR A 66 7.83 -1.43 12.12
CA THR A 66 8.19 -0.70 10.90
C THR A 66 7.00 -0.66 9.93
N ARG A 67 6.32 -1.81 9.76
CA ARG A 67 5.16 -1.93 8.90
C ARG A 67 4.01 -1.03 9.35
N ILE A 68 3.65 -1.04 10.63
CA ILE A 68 2.57 -0.21 11.19
C ILE A 68 2.86 1.28 10.98
N VAL A 69 4.09 1.73 11.29
CA VAL A 69 4.48 3.13 11.12
C VAL A 69 4.39 3.55 9.65
N ASN A 70 4.86 2.71 8.73
CA ASN A 70 4.83 3.04 7.30
C ASN A 70 3.42 2.97 6.71
N ILE A 71 2.57 2.04 7.16
CA ILE A 71 1.15 2.01 6.79
C ILE A 71 0.49 3.34 7.20
N LYS A 72 0.72 3.81 8.44
CA LYS A 72 0.18 5.10 8.90
C LYS A 72 0.67 6.25 8.03
N GLN A 73 1.98 6.37 7.82
CA GLN A 73 2.58 7.45 7.02
C GLN A 73 2.09 7.45 5.57
N ILE A 74 2.00 6.28 4.94
CA ILE A 74 1.53 6.14 3.56
C ILE A 74 0.04 6.46 3.48
N SER A 75 -0.77 5.99 4.44
CA SER A 75 -2.20 6.28 4.50
C SER A 75 -2.47 7.79 4.60
N MET A 76 -1.66 8.55 5.34
CA MET A 76 -1.77 10.02 5.43
C MET A 76 -1.51 10.74 4.09
N ARG A 77 -0.88 10.09 3.10
CA ARG A 77 -0.65 10.67 1.76
C ARG A 77 -1.87 10.53 0.85
N PHE A 78 -2.85 9.74 1.26
CA PHE A 78 -4.14 9.59 0.60
C PHE A 78 -5.16 10.43 1.35
N GLY A 79 -5.74 11.41 0.66
CA GLY A 79 -6.72 12.35 1.22
C GLY A 79 -8.16 12.00 0.85
N ILE A 80 -8.43 10.71 0.63
CA ILE A 80 -9.69 10.18 0.10
C ILE A 80 -10.61 9.69 1.20
#